data_AF-I2H099-F1
#
_entry.id   AF-I2H099-F1
#
_cell.length_a   1.000
_cell.length_b   1.000
_cell.length_c   1.000
_cell.angle_alpha   90.00
_cell.angle_beta   90.00
_cell.angle_gamma   90.00
#
_symmetry.space_group_name_H-M   'P 1'
#
loop_
_entity.id
_entity.type
_entity.pdbx_description
1 polymer ?
#
loop_
_entity_poly.entity_id
_entity_poly.type
_entity_poly.pdbx_seq_one_letter_code
_entity_poly.pdbx_strand_id
1 'polypeptide(L)'
;MVSPKARTRSTGKTFVPPVTHDMVRSLFDPSLKKSFLEKIIFLSLALDLVLMYGLLKYTSISLDTIKILFLLQYIFWRFAYNFGIGAILHYQSHYETFSNYSERNHLFDPSKSSSTLARFVQYEIRSKMPDSYLMEAQPAELNTWLVFRQVVDLILMQDFTTYCIYTYLCLPSTTAWTSPTTIMGVMMILLNVWVKTDAHRVVKDYAWYWGDFFFLQDSELTFDGVFNVSPHPMYSIGYIGYYAASLITGDYNVLLVSIFGHLLQLLFLKYVENPHIERTYGASNQSSTSLAYNKIDQLIENSTSSSSPNKPLISTGLGFKNFKFTRVTDLFTLTVFISIFVWYFNFNPSLETLTFTTFMVKFSLSSICALILYKQSTEKWFTSIFHWRHLNSKIPPAVLAYQHWQFIYNFTLTISNTLLAMVTLKSLTSLYDSNTLNYNQTIFGFLGIALQIWSNSEIRDVLANFGYFYGDFFLLDVELPKKLSYQGIYRYLNNPQAILGLAGIWGTVLVSNFQYSNILLASLWTIIEIIAVKFIEKPHVHKVYNDSKDHVAGVESTIMSSKPVRWIQGLIQ
;
A
#
# COMPACT_ATOMS: atom_id res chain seq x y z
N MET A 1 11.67 21.45 -27.03
CA MET A 1 10.61 20.82 -26.22
C MET A 1 9.37 21.67 -26.34
N VAL A 2 8.23 21.10 -26.75
CA VAL A 2 6.95 21.82 -26.77
C VAL A 2 6.56 22.08 -25.31
N SER A 3 6.38 23.35 -24.92
CA SER A 3 5.92 23.66 -23.56
C SER A 3 4.58 22.97 -23.31
N PRO A 4 4.38 22.32 -22.14
CA PRO A 4 3.15 21.61 -21.86
C PRO A 4 1.97 22.58 -21.95
N LYS A 5 0.94 22.21 -22.71
CA LYS A 5 -0.31 22.97 -22.76
C LYS A 5 -1.16 22.57 -21.55
N ALA A 6 -1.73 23.57 -20.89
CA ALA A 6 -2.70 23.38 -19.85
C ALA A 6 -4.05 23.98 -20.26
N ARG A 7 -5.11 23.52 -19.62
CA ARG A 7 -6.48 24.01 -19.80
C ARG A 7 -7.18 24.13 -18.46
N THR A 8 -8.04 25.14 -18.32
CA THR A 8 -8.93 25.27 -17.16
C THR A 8 -9.95 24.13 -17.13
N ARG A 9 -10.46 23.81 -15.93
CA ARG A 9 -11.37 22.66 -15.74
C ARG A 9 -12.77 22.94 -16.29
N SER A 10 -13.39 24.03 -15.85
CA SER A 10 -14.76 24.39 -16.26
C SER A 10 -14.83 25.14 -17.60
N THR A 11 -13.90 26.08 -17.84
CA THR A 11 -13.99 26.96 -19.03
C THR A 11 -13.23 26.44 -20.25
N GLY A 12 -12.33 25.45 -20.09
CA GLY A 12 -11.51 24.89 -21.18
C GLY A 12 -10.51 25.85 -21.82
N LYS A 13 -10.27 27.03 -21.23
CA LYS A 13 -9.31 28.03 -21.71
C LYS A 13 -7.90 27.46 -21.64
N THR A 14 -7.20 27.46 -22.78
CA THR A 14 -5.83 26.93 -22.87
C THR A 14 -4.78 27.99 -22.55
N PHE A 15 -3.70 27.58 -21.91
CA PHE A 15 -2.56 28.43 -21.53
C PHE A 15 -1.29 27.60 -21.39
N VAL A 16 -0.15 28.29 -21.22
CA VAL A 16 1.16 27.66 -20.98
C VAL A 16 1.57 27.98 -19.55
N PRO A 17 1.61 26.98 -18.64
CA PRO A 17 2.07 27.19 -17.28
C PRO A 17 3.52 27.68 -17.25
N PRO A 18 3.88 28.59 -16.33
CA PRO A 18 5.27 29.00 -16.13
C PRO A 18 6.09 27.85 -15.54
N VAL A 19 7.41 27.93 -15.71
CA VAL A 19 8.34 27.02 -15.05
C VAL A 19 8.30 27.27 -13.54
N THR A 20 8.26 26.18 -12.79
CA THR A 20 8.27 26.18 -11.33
C THR A 20 9.43 25.36 -10.81
N HIS A 21 9.74 25.51 -9.52
CA HIS A 21 10.79 24.76 -8.83
C HIS A 21 10.21 24.00 -7.64
N ASP A 22 10.83 22.87 -7.32
CA ASP A 22 10.49 22.03 -6.17
C ASP A 22 10.70 22.78 -4.84
N MET A 23 9.99 22.37 -3.81
CA MET A 23 10.00 22.98 -2.47
C MET A 23 11.41 23.17 -1.92
N VAL A 24 12.26 22.13 -1.98
CA VAL A 24 13.58 22.13 -1.35
C VAL A 24 14.47 23.16 -2.04
N ARG A 25 14.50 23.17 -3.37
CA ARG A 25 15.22 24.18 -4.13
C ARG A 25 14.64 25.57 -3.91
N SER A 26 13.31 25.70 -3.93
CA SER A 26 12.61 26.97 -3.73
C SER A 26 12.89 27.59 -2.36
N LEU A 27 13.13 26.80 -1.32
CA LEU A 27 13.47 27.31 0.01
C LEU A 27 14.98 27.52 0.22
N PHE A 28 15.83 26.56 -0.21
CA PHE A 28 17.24 26.52 0.20
C PHE A 28 18.26 26.93 -0.88
N ASP A 29 17.88 27.00 -2.16
CA ASP A 29 18.81 27.43 -3.22
C ASP A 29 19.00 28.96 -3.19
N PRO A 30 20.19 29.48 -2.84
CA PRO A 30 20.41 30.93 -2.74
C PRO A 30 20.40 31.63 -4.10
N SER A 31 20.49 30.90 -5.22
CA SER A 31 20.45 31.47 -6.56
C SER A 31 19.05 31.88 -7.02
N LEU A 32 18.01 31.39 -6.34
CA LEU A 32 16.61 31.69 -6.67
C LEU A 32 16.07 32.85 -5.82
N LYS A 33 15.27 33.71 -6.46
CA LYS A 33 14.51 34.75 -5.75
C LYS A 33 13.54 34.09 -4.76
N LYS A 34 13.52 34.59 -3.52
CA LYS A 34 12.64 34.10 -2.43
C LYS A 34 11.49 35.06 -2.21
N SER A 35 10.28 34.51 -2.17
CA SER A 35 9.08 35.25 -1.83
C SER A 35 9.03 35.61 -0.33
N PHE A 36 8.07 36.44 0.07
CA PHE A 36 7.94 36.81 1.48
C PHE A 36 7.49 35.62 2.33
N LEU A 37 6.53 34.81 1.86
CA LEU A 37 6.12 33.60 2.58
C LEU A 37 7.25 32.57 2.67
N GLU A 38 8.08 32.40 1.64
CA GLU A 38 9.23 31.48 1.69
C GLU A 38 10.25 31.89 2.76
N LYS A 39 10.49 33.19 2.93
CA LYS A 39 11.35 33.69 4.01
C LYS A 39 10.74 33.43 5.38
N ILE A 40 9.42 33.60 5.53
CA ILE A 40 8.72 33.26 6.77
C ILE A 40 8.81 31.77 7.05
N ILE A 41 8.59 30.92 6.04
CA ILE A 41 8.72 29.46 6.17
C ILE A 41 10.13 29.13 6.66
N PHE A 42 11.17 29.60 5.97
CA PHE A 42 12.55 29.38 6.40
C PHE A 42 12.82 29.83 7.84
N LEU A 43 12.36 31.03 8.21
CA LEU A 43 12.50 31.56 9.57
C LEU A 43 11.77 30.68 10.59
N SER A 44 10.56 30.20 10.28
CA SER A 44 9.78 29.33 11.17
C SER A 44 10.52 28.02 11.46
N LEU A 45 11.11 27.39 10.43
CA LEU A 45 11.88 26.15 10.59
C LEU A 45 13.12 26.37 11.45
N ALA A 46 13.81 27.50 11.27
CA ALA A 46 14.95 27.86 12.09
C ALA A 46 14.53 28.12 13.56
N LEU A 47 13.38 28.75 13.77
CA LEU A 47 12.82 29.00 15.10
C LEU A 47 12.46 27.69 15.83
N ASP A 48 11.98 26.67 15.13
CA ASP A 48 11.72 25.35 15.75
C ASP A 48 13.00 24.71 16.31
N LEU A 49 14.10 24.80 15.56
CA LEU A 49 15.41 24.31 16.00
C LEU A 49 15.98 25.13 17.16
N VAL A 50 15.86 26.46 17.10
CA VAL A 50 16.29 27.36 18.18
C VAL A 50 15.47 27.13 19.44
N LEU A 51 14.15 26.92 19.30
CA LEU A 51 13.26 26.60 20.41
C LEU A 51 13.66 25.27 21.05
N MET A 52 13.86 24.21 20.26
CA MET A 52 14.32 22.92 20.76
C MET A 52 15.64 23.06 21.55
N TYR A 53 16.64 23.72 20.96
CA TYR A 53 17.93 23.93 21.61
C TYR A 53 17.80 24.77 22.90
N GLY A 54 16.98 25.82 22.88
CA GLY A 54 16.75 26.69 24.02
C GLY A 54 16.07 25.97 25.17
N LEU A 55 15.06 25.16 24.89
CA LEU A 55 14.37 24.33 25.89
C LEU A 55 15.34 23.33 26.53
N LEU A 56 16.16 22.64 25.73
CA LEU A 56 17.12 21.65 26.24
C LEU A 56 18.23 22.25 27.11
N LYS A 57 18.71 23.46 26.80
CA LYS A 57 19.92 24.03 27.41
C LYS A 57 19.64 25.06 28.52
N TYR A 58 18.59 25.87 28.35
CA TYR A 58 18.38 27.06 29.18
C TYR A 58 17.14 26.96 30.08
N THR A 59 16.40 25.85 30.04
CA THR A 59 15.23 25.65 30.89
C THR A 59 15.37 24.40 31.76
N SER A 60 14.63 24.35 32.87
CA SER A 60 14.56 23.18 33.76
C SER A 60 13.42 22.22 33.38
N ILE A 61 12.90 22.32 32.16
CA ILE A 61 11.81 21.47 31.66
C ILE A 61 12.37 20.06 31.39
N SER A 62 11.63 19.02 31.78
CA SER A 62 12.05 17.64 31.56
C SER A 62 12.04 17.27 30.06
N LEU A 63 12.91 16.35 29.67
CA LEU A 63 12.99 15.87 28.28
C LEU A 63 11.65 15.30 27.80
N ASP A 64 10.89 14.62 28.67
CA ASP A 64 9.60 14.05 28.32
C ASP A 64 8.55 15.12 28.02
N THR A 65 8.54 16.23 28.76
CA THR A 65 7.67 17.37 28.45
C THR A 65 8.06 18.02 27.11
N ILE A 66 9.36 18.14 26.81
CA ILE A 66 9.83 18.68 25.52
C ILE A 66 9.42 17.75 24.37
N LYS A 67 9.56 16.42 24.53
CA LYS A 67 9.08 15.42 23.55
C LYS A 67 7.58 15.56 23.29
N ILE A 68 6.76 15.70 24.34
CA ILE A 68 5.31 15.89 24.20
C ILE A 68 4.99 17.18 23.44
N LEU A 69 5.70 18.27 23.72
CA LEU A 69 5.48 19.55 23.03
C LEU A 69 5.71 19.44 21.52
N PHE A 70 6.85 18.86 21.10
CA PHE A 70 7.14 18.66 19.67
C PHE A 70 6.26 17.58 19.03
N LEU A 71 5.82 16.57 19.80
CA LEU A 71 4.82 15.62 19.33
C LEU A 71 3.48 16.30 19.03
N LEU A 72 3.00 17.19 19.91
CA LEU A 72 1.77 17.93 19.68
C LEU A 72 1.89 18.86 18.47
N GLN A 73 3.05 19.51 18.30
CA GLN A 73 3.32 20.35 17.13
C GLN A 73 3.33 19.52 15.83
N TYR A 74 3.97 18.34 15.84
CA TYR A 74 3.91 17.39 14.74
C TYR A 74 2.48 16.95 14.43
N ILE A 75 1.71 16.56 15.45
CA ILE A 75 0.31 16.14 15.27
C ILE A 75 -0.51 17.26 14.64
N PHE A 76 -0.34 18.51 15.09
CA PHE A 76 -1.00 19.67 14.50
C PHE A 76 -0.67 19.80 13.00
N TRP A 77 0.60 19.78 12.63
CA TRP A 77 1.01 19.90 11.23
C TRP A 77 0.61 18.70 10.38
N ARG A 78 0.60 17.49 10.97
CA ARG A 78 0.10 16.28 10.32
C ARG A 78 -1.39 16.39 10.00
N PHE A 79 -2.21 16.90 10.93
CA PHE A 79 -3.62 17.18 10.65
C PHE A 79 -3.78 18.33 9.64
N ALA A 80 -2.97 19.38 9.71
CA ALA A 80 -2.99 20.45 8.71
C ALA A 80 -2.66 19.90 7.31
N TYR A 81 -1.72 18.96 7.21
CA TYR A 81 -1.40 18.27 5.97
C TYR A 81 -2.59 17.41 5.52
N ASN A 82 -2.94 16.36 6.25
CA ASN A 82 -3.86 15.36 5.72
C ASN A 82 -5.33 15.82 5.74
N PHE A 83 -5.76 16.53 6.78
CA PHE A 83 -7.13 17.03 6.86
C PHE A 83 -7.25 18.44 6.29
N GLY A 84 -6.34 19.36 6.63
CA GLY A 84 -6.40 20.76 6.19
C GLY A 84 -6.26 20.91 4.67
N ILE A 85 -5.15 20.42 4.08
CA ILE A 85 -4.98 20.40 2.62
C ILE A 85 -6.07 19.54 1.98
N GLY A 86 -6.43 18.41 2.61
CA GLY A 86 -7.53 17.56 2.16
C GLY A 86 -8.86 18.30 1.98
N ALA A 87 -9.23 19.14 2.94
CA ALA A 87 -10.45 19.95 2.87
C ALA A 87 -10.36 21.01 1.75
N ILE A 88 -9.22 21.72 1.66
CA ILE A 88 -8.98 22.71 0.59
C ILE A 88 -9.16 22.06 -0.78
N LEU A 89 -8.50 20.92 -0.99
CA LEU A 89 -8.55 20.16 -2.24
C LEU A 89 -9.95 19.59 -2.50
N HIS A 90 -10.65 19.11 -1.47
CA HIS A 90 -12.02 18.63 -1.63
C HIS A 90 -12.96 19.71 -2.18
N TYR A 91 -12.98 20.90 -1.56
CA TYR A 91 -13.81 22.03 -2.01
C TYR A 91 -13.38 22.54 -3.38
N GLN A 92 -12.07 22.65 -3.61
CA GLN A 92 -11.54 23.04 -4.91
C GLN A 92 -11.96 22.05 -6.01
N SER A 93 -11.94 20.75 -5.73
CA SER A 93 -12.26 19.75 -6.73
C SER A 93 -13.75 19.62 -7.06
N HIS A 94 -14.66 19.96 -6.13
CA HIS A 94 -16.10 19.79 -6.35
C HIS A 94 -16.77 21.09 -6.80
N TYR A 95 -16.25 22.23 -6.36
CA TYR A 95 -16.92 23.52 -6.53
C TYR A 95 -16.00 24.61 -7.08
N GLU A 96 -14.73 24.30 -7.36
CA GLU A 96 -13.71 25.26 -7.79
C GLU A 96 -13.66 26.49 -6.86
N THR A 97 -13.88 26.28 -5.56
CA THR A 97 -14.19 27.33 -4.59
C THR A 97 -13.14 28.45 -4.58
N PHE A 98 -11.86 28.10 -4.57
CA PHE A 98 -10.78 29.07 -4.46
C PHE A 98 -10.51 29.78 -5.78
N SER A 99 -10.61 29.07 -6.91
CA SER A 99 -10.55 29.67 -8.25
C SER A 99 -11.68 30.68 -8.45
N ASN A 100 -12.92 30.26 -8.16
CA ASN A 100 -14.11 31.09 -8.26
C ASN A 100 -14.07 32.29 -7.31
N TYR A 101 -13.57 32.11 -6.08
CA TYR A 101 -13.39 33.21 -5.14
C TYR A 101 -12.37 34.23 -5.67
N SER A 102 -11.25 33.75 -6.22
CA SER A 102 -10.20 34.61 -6.77
C SER A 102 -10.67 35.40 -7.99
N GLU A 103 -11.44 34.76 -8.87
CA GLU A 103 -12.02 35.39 -10.05
C GLU A 103 -13.08 36.43 -9.68
N ARG A 104 -14.04 36.08 -8.81
CA ARG A 104 -15.12 36.98 -8.36
C ARG A 104 -14.61 38.23 -7.65
N ASN A 105 -13.53 38.11 -6.89
CA ASN A 105 -12.93 39.23 -6.15
C ASN A 105 -11.78 39.91 -6.92
N HIS A 106 -11.53 39.49 -8.17
CA HIS A 106 -10.46 39.99 -9.03
C HIS A 106 -9.10 40.04 -8.33
N LEU A 107 -8.76 39.02 -7.53
CA LEU A 107 -7.59 39.06 -6.64
C LEU A 107 -6.26 39.27 -7.38
N PHE A 108 -6.19 38.86 -8.65
CA PHE A 108 -4.98 38.92 -9.47
C PHE A 108 -5.02 40.02 -10.55
N ASP A 109 -6.00 40.92 -10.51
CA ASP A 109 -6.11 42.08 -11.40
C ASP A 109 -5.88 43.37 -10.59
N PRO A 110 -4.67 43.97 -10.65
CA PRO A 110 -4.33 45.18 -9.90
C PRO A 110 -5.21 46.38 -10.24
N SER A 111 -5.82 46.40 -11.43
CA SER A 111 -6.68 47.49 -11.88
C SER A 111 -8.09 47.42 -11.31
N LYS A 112 -8.54 46.22 -10.91
CA LYS A 112 -9.92 45.96 -10.46
C LYS A 112 -10.06 45.69 -8.97
N SER A 113 -9.01 45.24 -8.30
CA SER A 113 -9.08 44.91 -6.87
C SER A 113 -7.91 45.50 -6.08
N SER A 114 -8.24 46.31 -5.08
CA SER A 114 -7.28 46.94 -4.16
C SER A 114 -7.42 46.43 -2.71
N SER A 115 -8.18 45.34 -2.51
CA SER A 115 -8.36 44.71 -1.20
C SER A 115 -7.00 44.34 -0.58
N THR A 116 -6.94 44.28 0.75
CA THR A 116 -5.70 43.91 1.48
C THR A 116 -5.19 42.53 1.04
N LEU A 117 -6.11 41.56 0.89
CA LEU A 117 -5.80 40.23 0.40
C LEU A 117 -5.28 40.26 -1.05
N ALA A 118 -5.94 40.98 -1.96
CA ALA A 118 -5.49 41.10 -3.36
C ALA A 118 -4.08 41.71 -3.45
N ARG A 119 -3.83 42.80 -2.72
CA ARG A 119 -2.50 43.43 -2.65
C ARG A 119 -1.44 42.47 -2.12
N PHE A 120 -1.77 41.68 -1.11
CA PHE A 120 -0.86 40.70 -0.55
C PHE A 120 -0.52 39.57 -1.54
N VAL A 121 -1.52 38.90 -2.13
CA VAL A 121 -1.25 37.78 -3.06
C VAL A 121 -0.58 38.26 -4.35
N GLN A 122 -0.91 39.46 -4.84
CA GLN A 122 -0.22 40.05 -5.98
C GLN A 122 1.24 40.36 -5.67
N TYR A 123 1.53 40.92 -4.49
CA TYR A 123 2.90 41.14 -4.03
C TYR A 123 3.67 39.82 -3.92
N GLU A 124 3.04 38.81 -3.34
CA GLU A 124 3.64 37.50 -3.11
C GLU A 124 4.02 36.82 -4.44
N ILE A 125 3.10 36.76 -5.41
CA ILE A 125 3.39 36.19 -6.74
C ILE A 125 4.47 37.01 -7.46
N ARG A 126 4.40 38.35 -7.46
CA ARG A 126 5.40 39.23 -8.11
C ARG A 126 6.80 39.06 -7.53
N SER A 127 6.91 38.78 -6.23
CA SER A 127 8.21 38.60 -5.58
C SER A 127 8.96 37.35 -6.05
N LYS A 128 8.23 36.35 -6.56
CA LYS A 128 8.77 35.05 -6.99
C LYS A 128 8.85 34.92 -8.51
N MET A 129 7.85 35.39 -9.23
CA MET A 129 7.73 35.24 -10.68
C MET A 129 8.66 36.22 -11.44
N PRO A 130 9.09 35.88 -12.66
CA PRO A 130 9.85 36.81 -13.50
C PRO A 130 8.99 38.02 -13.88
N ASP A 131 9.64 39.16 -14.19
CA ASP A 131 8.95 40.41 -14.53
C ASP A 131 8.08 40.29 -15.79
N SER A 132 8.33 39.29 -16.63
CA SER A 132 7.52 38.96 -17.81
C SER A 132 6.18 38.27 -17.49
N TYR A 133 5.96 37.86 -16.23
CA TYR A 133 4.74 37.17 -15.83
C TYR A 133 3.61 38.16 -15.52
N LEU A 134 2.61 38.21 -16.41
CA LEU A 134 1.41 39.04 -16.25
C LEU A 134 0.30 38.22 -15.58
N MET A 135 0.03 38.50 -14.31
CA MET A 135 -0.95 37.77 -13.50
C MET A 135 -2.37 37.85 -14.08
N GLU A 136 -2.77 39.04 -14.50
CA GLU A 136 -4.09 39.38 -15.04
C GLU A 136 -4.39 38.71 -16.39
N ALA A 137 -3.35 38.31 -17.14
CA ALA A 137 -3.50 37.59 -18.40
C ALA A 137 -3.73 36.09 -18.20
N GLN A 138 -3.33 35.55 -17.04
CA GLN A 138 -3.42 34.14 -16.71
C GLN A 138 -4.78 33.77 -16.10
N PRO A 139 -5.23 32.51 -16.23
CA PRO A 139 -6.44 32.04 -15.55
C PRO A 139 -6.31 32.13 -14.03
N ALA A 140 -7.44 32.37 -13.35
CA ALA A 140 -7.48 32.47 -11.89
C ALA A 140 -7.01 31.17 -11.23
N GLU A 141 -7.30 30.02 -11.84
CA GLU A 141 -6.90 28.68 -11.40
C GLU A 141 -5.38 28.55 -11.26
N LEU A 142 -4.61 29.07 -12.23
CA LEU A 142 -3.15 29.01 -12.19
C LEU A 142 -2.58 29.87 -11.06
N ASN A 143 -3.02 31.13 -10.98
CA ASN A 143 -2.53 32.05 -9.95
C ASN A 143 -2.94 31.59 -8.54
N THR A 144 -4.15 31.06 -8.39
CA THR A 144 -4.63 30.47 -7.13
C THR A 144 -3.77 29.26 -6.74
N TRP A 145 -3.45 28.39 -7.70
CA TRP A 145 -2.56 27.25 -7.47
C TRP A 145 -1.16 27.71 -7.02
N LEU A 146 -0.58 28.75 -7.63
CA LEU A 146 0.73 29.29 -7.21
C LEU A 146 0.75 29.75 -5.74
N VAL A 147 -0.31 30.40 -5.28
CA VAL A 147 -0.47 30.78 -3.86
C VAL A 147 -0.68 29.54 -2.98
N PHE A 148 -1.53 28.60 -3.41
CA PHE A 148 -1.77 27.36 -2.70
C PHE A 148 -0.48 26.57 -2.45
N ARG A 149 0.46 26.55 -3.41
CA ARG A 149 1.77 25.90 -3.23
C ARG A 149 2.54 26.41 -2.02
N GLN A 150 2.46 27.70 -1.71
CA GLN A 150 3.17 28.26 -0.54
C GLN A 150 2.54 27.81 0.78
N VAL A 151 1.21 27.62 0.79
CA VAL A 151 0.51 27.02 1.94
C VAL A 151 0.95 25.57 2.13
N VAL A 152 1.06 24.82 1.04
CA VAL A 152 1.57 23.45 1.03
C VAL A 152 3.02 23.42 1.54
N ASP A 153 3.90 24.29 1.03
CA ASP A 153 5.32 24.35 1.43
C ASP A 153 5.48 24.58 2.93
N LEU A 154 4.69 25.51 3.50
CA LEU A 154 4.68 25.74 4.95
C LEU A 154 4.31 24.47 5.71
N ILE A 155 3.17 23.86 5.36
CA ILE A 155 2.62 22.72 6.08
C ILE A 155 3.54 21.50 5.99
N LEU A 156 4.03 21.17 4.78
CA LEU A 156 4.88 19.99 4.56
C LEU A 156 6.25 20.14 5.23
N MET A 157 6.87 21.32 5.16
CA MET A 157 8.17 21.53 5.80
C MET A 157 8.06 21.51 7.32
N GLN A 158 6.99 22.09 7.86
CA GLN A 158 6.73 22.08 9.29
C GLN A 158 6.40 20.67 9.80
N ASP A 159 5.54 19.92 9.11
CA ASP A 159 5.25 18.51 9.39
C ASP A 159 6.53 17.67 9.41
N PHE A 160 7.38 17.79 8.40
CA PHE A 160 8.64 17.05 8.32
C PHE A 160 9.63 17.46 9.42
N THR A 161 9.83 18.76 9.63
CA THR A 161 10.83 19.28 10.58
C THR A 161 10.47 18.94 12.01
N THR A 162 9.20 19.09 12.39
CA THR A 162 8.72 18.75 13.74
C THR A 162 8.79 17.24 14.00
N TYR A 163 8.55 16.40 12.99
CA TYR A 163 8.82 14.96 13.08
C TYR A 163 10.30 14.66 13.30
N CYS A 164 11.20 15.29 12.52
CA CYS A 164 12.65 15.13 12.69
C CYS A 164 13.12 15.56 14.08
N ILE A 165 12.60 16.67 14.62
CA ILE A 165 12.91 17.12 15.98
C ILE A 165 12.41 16.10 17.01
N TYR A 166 11.15 15.66 16.92
CA TYR A 166 10.59 14.66 17.83
C TYR A 166 11.41 13.37 17.84
N THR A 167 11.75 12.84 16.65
CA THR A 167 12.56 11.62 16.52
C THR A 167 13.99 11.80 17.05
N TYR A 168 14.60 12.97 16.83
CA TYR A 168 15.90 13.32 17.42
C TYR A 168 15.85 13.32 18.94
N LEU A 169 14.81 13.90 19.54
CA LEU A 169 14.61 13.92 21.00
C LEU A 169 14.39 12.53 21.60
N CYS A 170 13.92 11.57 20.80
CA CYS A 170 13.75 10.17 21.17
C CYS A 170 15.00 9.31 20.95
N LEU A 171 16.11 9.86 20.44
CA LEU A 171 17.36 9.10 20.33
C LEU A 171 17.88 8.71 21.72
N PRO A 172 18.42 7.49 21.88
CA PRO A 172 19.08 7.10 23.12
C PRO A 172 20.36 7.91 23.33
N SER A 173 20.79 8.04 24.59
CA SER A 173 22.03 8.76 24.95
C SER A 173 23.28 8.20 24.25
N THR A 174 23.29 6.89 23.99
CA THR A 174 24.32 6.22 23.18
C THR A 174 23.66 5.38 22.11
N THR A 175 23.56 5.92 20.89
CA THR A 175 23.09 5.16 19.73
C THR A 175 24.17 4.18 19.27
N ALA A 176 23.83 2.89 19.25
CA ALA A 176 24.70 1.85 18.71
C ALA A 176 24.68 1.87 17.17
N TRP A 177 25.42 2.81 16.57
CA TRP A 177 25.46 3.04 15.11
C TRP A 177 25.86 1.81 14.28
N THR A 178 26.61 0.89 14.87
CA THR A 178 27.04 -0.37 14.23
C THR A 178 26.06 -1.53 14.45
N SER A 179 24.97 -1.31 15.19
CA SER A 179 23.96 -2.35 15.39
C SER A 179 23.25 -2.67 14.08
N PRO A 180 22.88 -3.95 13.82
CA PRO A 180 22.15 -4.32 12.61
C PRO A 180 20.85 -3.55 12.41
N THR A 181 20.16 -3.18 13.50
CA THR A 181 18.92 -2.40 13.48
C THR A 181 19.14 -0.97 13.02
N THR A 182 20.18 -0.30 13.52
CA THR A 182 20.53 1.06 13.10
C THR A 182 21.02 1.06 11.66
N ILE A 183 21.85 0.09 11.25
CA ILE A 183 22.31 -0.07 9.86
C ILE A 183 21.11 -0.25 8.92
N MET A 184 20.17 -1.14 9.25
CA MET A 184 18.95 -1.34 8.47
C MET A 184 18.12 -0.06 8.39
N GLY A 185 17.96 0.66 9.50
CA GLY A 185 17.29 1.97 9.53
C GLY A 185 17.96 2.98 8.60
N VAL A 186 19.29 3.11 8.62
CA VAL A 186 20.01 4.00 7.71
C VAL A 186 19.80 3.60 6.25
N MET A 187 19.88 2.30 5.91
CA MET A 187 19.58 1.80 4.56
C MET A 187 18.16 2.15 4.12
N MET A 188 17.18 2.03 5.02
CA MET A 188 15.78 2.40 4.76
C MET A 188 15.61 3.92 4.54
N ILE A 189 16.33 4.77 5.27
CA ILE A 189 16.35 6.23 5.00
C ILE A 189 16.93 6.53 3.62
N LEU A 190 18.04 5.88 3.24
CA LEU A 190 18.62 6.07 1.90
C LEU A 190 17.65 5.63 0.80
N LEU A 191 16.97 4.48 1.00
CA LEU A 191 15.93 4.01 0.09
C LEU A 191 14.76 4.99 0.02
N ASN A 192 14.37 5.59 1.14
CA ASN A 192 13.33 6.61 1.20
C ASN A 192 13.66 7.83 0.33
N VAL A 193 14.88 8.36 0.46
CA VAL A 193 15.36 9.49 -0.34
C VAL A 193 15.35 9.15 -1.82
N TRP A 194 15.83 7.95 -2.19
CA TRP A 194 15.77 7.49 -3.57
C TRP A 194 14.32 7.41 -4.10
N VAL A 195 13.40 6.80 -3.36
CA VAL A 195 11.99 6.70 -3.75
C VAL A 195 11.36 8.09 -3.94
N LYS A 196 11.60 9.02 -3.01
CA LYS A 196 11.03 10.37 -3.08
C LYS A 196 11.59 11.17 -4.25
N THR A 197 12.89 11.08 -4.49
CA THR A 197 13.55 11.79 -5.61
C THR A 197 13.15 11.22 -6.96
N ASP A 198 13.07 9.89 -7.11
CA ASP A 198 12.63 9.25 -8.35
C ASP A 198 11.14 9.49 -8.61
N ALA A 199 10.29 9.44 -7.58
CA ALA A 199 8.87 9.76 -7.73
C ALA A 199 8.67 11.22 -8.17
N HIS A 200 9.42 12.17 -7.58
CA HIS A 200 9.36 13.58 -7.96
C HIS A 200 9.82 13.82 -9.41
N ARG A 201 10.85 13.10 -9.88
CA ARG A 201 11.30 13.15 -11.29
C ARG A 201 10.16 12.82 -12.26
N VAL A 202 9.35 11.81 -11.94
CA VAL A 202 8.25 11.35 -12.80
C VAL A 202 7.07 12.32 -12.76
N VAL A 203 6.57 12.66 -11.57
CA VAL A 203 5.33 13.48 -11.45
C VAL A 203 5.55 14.96 -11.74
N LYS A 204 6.76 15.47 -11.45
CA LYS A 204 7.11 16.90 -11.50
C LYS A 204 6.26 17.77 -10.55
N ASP A 205 6.62 19.04 -10.44
CA ASP A 205 6.00 19.99 -9.51
C ASP A 205 4.48 20.09 -9.67
N TYR A 206 3.98 20.07 -10.90
CA TYR A 206 2.54 20.19 -11.16
C TYR A 206 1.72 19.14 -10.39
N ALA A 207 2.06 17.85 -10.52
CA ALA A 207 1.34 16.79 -9.83
C ALA A 207 1.77 16.64 -8.36
N TRP A 208 3.01 17.00 -7.99
CA TRP A 208 3.43 17.01 -6.58
C TRP A 208 2.60 17.95 -5.70
N TYR A 209 2.12 19.05 -6.27
CA TYR A 209 1.25 20.03 -5.61
C TYR A 209 -0.23 19.91 -6.04
N TRP A 210 -0.70 18.72 -6.42
CA TRP A 210 -2.10 18.47 -6.76
C TRP A 210 -2.68 19.46 -7.79
N GLY A 211 -1.89 19.84 -8.80
CA GLY A 211 -2.27 20.86 -9.77
C GLY A 211 -3.53 20.51 -10.57
N ASP A 212 -3.81 19.22 -10.75
CA ASP A 212 -5.02 18.66 -11.39
C ASP A 212 -6.32 19.02 -10.65
N PHE A 213 -6.24 19.40 -9.38
CA PHE A 213 -7.37 19.96 -8.64
C PHE A 213 -7.75 21.36 -9.15
N PHE A 214 -6.80 22.12 -9.71
CA PHE A 214 -6.98 23.50 -10.16
C PHE A 214 -7.17 23.61 -11.67
N PHE A 215 -6.30 23.00 -12.46
CA PHE A 215 -6.32 23.03 -13.92
C PHE A 215 -5.80 21.70 -14.47
N LEU A 216 -6.01 21.40 -15.75
CA LEU A 216 -5.53 20.15 -16.37
C LEU A 216 -4.31 20.44 -17.25
N GLN A 217 -3.24 19.71 -17.07
CA GLN A 217 -2.05 19.80 -17.91
C GLN A 217 -1.91 18.55 -18.79
N ASP A 218 -1.77 18.76 -20.10
CA ASP A 218 -1.51 17.69 -21.06
C ASP A 218 -0.02 17.29 -20.94
N SER A 219 0.26 16.38 -20.02
CA SER A 219 1.58 15.77 -19.85
C SER A 219 1.46 14.26 -19.96
N GLU A 220 2.16 13.67 -20.93
CA GLU A 220 2.41 12.23 -20.96
C GLU A 220 3.35 11.88 -19.81
N LEU A 221 2.77 11.46 -18.67
CA LEU A 221 3.53 10.87 -17.58
C LEU A 221 3.97 9.47 -18.04
N THR A 222 5.26 9.33 -18.31
CA THR A 222 5.88 8.01 -18.50
C THR A 222 6.08 7.41 -17.11
N PHE A 223 5.16 6.54 -16.71
CA PHE A 223 5.26 5.80 -15.45
C PHE A 223 6.41 4.80 -15.55
N ASP A 224 7.60 5.23 -15.15
CA ASP A 224 8.83 4.44 -15.08
C ASP A 224 9.41 4.44 -13.66
N GLY A 225 10.51 3.70 -13.44
CA GLY A 225 11.19 3.65 -12.14
C GLY A 225 10.28 3.18 -11.01
N VAL A 226 10.19 3.95 -9.93
CA VAL A 226 9.43 3.58 -8.73
C VAL A 226 7.92 3.44 -8.97
N PHE A 227 7.36 4.06 -10.02
CA PHE A 227 5.95 3.87 -10.41
C PHE A 227 5.66 2.51 -11.08
N ASN A 228 6.71 1.78 -11.49
CA ASN A 228 6.56 0.37 -11.85
C ASN A 228 6.46 -0.51 -10.59
N VAL A 229 6.85 -0.03 -9.41
CA VAL A 229 6.86 -0.81 -8.16
C VAL A 229 5.57 -0.60 -7.36
N SER A 230 4.98 0.59 -7.41
CA SER A 230 3.79 0.95 -6.63
C SER A 230 2.97 2.05 -7.33
N PRO A 231 1.63 2.10 -7.18
CA PRO A 231 0.80 3.14 -7.82
C PRO A 231 1.05 4.54 -7.24
N HIS A 232 1.22 4.62 -5.92
CA HIS A 232 1.47 5.87 -5.18
C HIS A 232 2.76 5.72 -4.39
N PRO A 233 3.93 5.65 -5.05
CA PRO A 233 5.21 5.32 -4.42
C PRO A 233 5.58 6.32 -3.31
N MET A 234 5.14 7.57 -3.41
CA MET A 234 5.36 8.58 -2.37
C MET A 234 4.62 8.30 -1.07
N TYR A 235 3.42 7.71 -1.16
CA TYR A 235 2.56 7.42 -0.01
C TYR A 235 2.70 5.99 0.49
N SER A 236 3.30 5.09 -0.28
CA SER A 236 3.55 3.71 0.11
C SER A 236 5.01 3.51 0.57
N ILE A 237 5.91 3.18 -0.35
CA ILE A 237 7.32 2.90 -0.08
C ILE A 237 8.02 4.16 0.44
N GLY A 238 7.57 5.34 0.02
CA GLY A 238 8.01 6.64 0.48
C GLY A 238 7.74 6.95 1.95
N TYR A 239 7.06 6.07 2.70
CA TYR A 239 6.96 6.15 4.16
C TYR A 239 8.00 5.29 4.90
N ILE A 240 8.82 4.52 4.19
CA ILE A 240 9.82 3.66 4.80
C ILE A 240 10.82 4.42 5.69
N GLY A 241 11.06 5.70 5.41
CA GLY A 241 11.89 6.58 6.24
C GLY A 241 11.32 6.84 7.64
N TYR A 242 9.99 6.88 7.79
CA TYR A 242 9.34 7.04 9.10
C TYR A 242 9.54 5.78 9.95
N TYR A 243 9.36 4.61 9.34
CA TYR A 243 9.64 3.34 10.01
C TYR A 243 11.13 3.17 10.33
N ALA A 244 12.01 3.65 9.47
CA ALA A 244 13.44 3.66 9.71
C ALA A 244 13.83 4.47 10.95
N ALA A 245 13.21 5.63 11.16
CA ALA A 245 13.45 6.45 12.34
C ALA A 245 13.16 5.66 13.63
N SER A 246 12.08 4.88 13.67
CA SER A 246 11.76 4.03 14.82
C SER A 246 12.78 2.92 15.08
N LEU A 247 13.41 2.37 14.03
CA LEU A 247 14.48 1.37 14.17
C LEU A 247 15.78 1.99 14.69
N ILE A 248 16.08 3.23 14.28
CA ILE A 248 17.27 3.96 14.72
C ILE A 248 17.13 4.40 16.18
N THR A 249 15.96 4.93 16.56
CA THR A 249 15.69 5.35 17.94
C THR A 249 15.49 4.15 18.87
N GLY A 250 14.99 3.03 18.36
CA GLY A 250 14.58 1.88 19.18
C GLY A 250 13.34 2.17 20.03
N ASP A 251 12.64 3.28 19.78
CA ASP A 251 11.50 3.74 20.58
C ASP A 251 10.18 3.43 19.86
N TYR A 252 9.32 2.63 20.50
CA TYR A 252 8.02 2.26 19.93
C TYR A 252 7.04 3.42 19.86
N ASN A 253 7.22 4.49 20.64
CA ASN A 253 6.41 5.70 20.49
C ASN A 253 6.67 6.33 19.12
N VAL A 254 7.94 6.36 18.67
CA VAL A 254 8.28 6.82 17.32
C VAL A 254 7.64 5.92 16.25
N LEU A 255 7.61 4.61 16.47
CA LEU A 255 6.90 3.68 15.58
C LEU A 255 5.39 3.99 15.51
N LEU A 256 4.73 4.19 16.65
CA LEU A 256 3.30 4.53 16.68
C LEU A 256 3.00 5.86 15.99
N VAL A 257 3.81 6.88 16.24
CA VAL A 257 3.70 8.21 15.58
C VAL A 257 3.91 8.09 14.07
N SER A 258 4.82 7.21 13.64
CA SER A 258 5.08 6.90 12.24
C SER A 258 3.92 6.21 11.54
N ILE A 259 3.34 5.19 12.20
CA ILE A 259 2.15 4.48 11.73
C ILE A 259 0.97 5.45 11.64
N PHE A 260 0.78 6.30 12.65
CA PHE A 260 -0.27 7.32 12.66
C PHE A 260 -0.14 8.29 11.48
N GLY A 261 1.04 8.83 11.23
CA GLY A 261 1.30 9.72 10.10
C GLY A 261 1.05 9.03 8.74
N HIS A 262 1.46 7.78 8.60
CA HIS A 262 1.22 6.99 7.39
C HIS A 262 -0.28 6.67 7.20
N LEU A 263 -0.97 6.28 8.27
CA LEU A 263 -2.41 6.02 8.23
C LEU A 263 -3.18 7.25 7.75
N LEU A 264 -2.88 8.44 8.28
CA LEU A 264 -3.51 9.68 7.83
C LEU A 264 -3.22 9.99 6.36
N GLN A 265 -2.04 9.65 5.86
CA GLN A 265 -1.72 9.77 4.44
C GLN A 265 -2.53 8.81 3.57
N LEU A 266 -2.70 7.55 4.00
CA LEU A 266 -3.52 6.59 3.29
C LEU A 266 -5.00 6.98 3.31
N LEU A 267 -5.48 7.58 4.41
CA LEU A 267 -6.83 8.13 4.50
C LEU A 267 -7.00 9.33 3.55
N PHE A 268 -6.03 10.24 3.47
CA PHE A 268 -6.03 11.33 2.50
C PHE A 268 -6.08 10.79 1.06
N LEU A 269 -5.24 9.81 0.73
CA LEU A 269 -5.25 9.15 -0.58
C LEU A 269 -6.63 8.55 -0.90
N LYS A 270 -7.20 7.79 0.05
CA LYS A 270 -8.48 7.10 -0.14
C LYS A 270 -9.67 8.05 -0.28
N TYR A 271 -9.74 9.11 0.51
CA TYR A 271 -10.93 9.96 0.63
C TYR A 271 -10.84 11.28 -0.14
N VAL A 272 -9.66 11.72 -0.56
CA VAL A 272 -9.47 13.00 -1.27
C VAL A 272 -8.89 12.76 -2.66
N GLU A 273 -7.72 12.13 -2.75
CA GLU A 273 -6.97 12.04 -4.01
C GLU A 273 -7.59 11.01 -4.97
N ASN A 274 -7.83 9.77 -4.54
CA ASN A 274 -8.43 8.74 -5.41
C ASN A 274 -9.82 9.14 -5.95
N PRO A 275 -10.77 9.66 -5.15
CA PRO A 275 -12.06 10.10 -5.66
C PRO A 275 -11.96 11.28 -6.65
N HIS A 276 -10.91 12.10 -6.54
CA HIS A 276 -10.61 13.11 -7.55
C HIS A 276 -10.09 12.47 -8.84
N ILE A 277 -9.07 11.61 -8.74
CA ILE A 277 -8.48 10.90 -9.89
C ILE A 277 -9.56 10.13 -10.65
N GLU A 278 -10.45 9.41 -9.94
CA GLU A 278 -11.53 8.65 -10.56
C GLU A 278 -12.54 9.54 -11.30
N ARG A 279 -12.89 10.71 -10.75
CA ARG A 279 -13.78 11.66 -11.44
C ARG A 279 -13.11 12.32 -12.65
N THR A 280 -11.81 12.61 -12.55
CA THR A 280 -11.07 13.31 -13.62
C THR A 280 -10.61 12.35 -14.73
N TYR A 281 -10.30 11.09 -14.41
CA TYR A 281 -9.64 10.14 -15.32
C TYR A 281 -10.29 8.73 -15.38
N GLY A 282 -11.18 8.37 -14.45
CA GLY A 282 -11.62 6.99 -14.17
C GLY A 282 -12.55 6.34 -15.19
N ALA A 283 -13.09 7.06 -16.18
CA ALA A 283 -13.96 6.50 -17.21
C ALA A 283 -13.27 5.51 -18.18
N SER A 284 -11.96 5.29 -18.06
CA SER A 284 -11.14 4.57 -19.05
C SER A 284 -10.46 3.26 -18.59
N ASN A 285 -10.60 2.82 -17.33
CA ASN A 285 -9.66 1.84 -16.74
C ASN A 285 -10.20 0.46 -16.27
N GLN A 286 -11.47 0.10 -16.49
CA GLN A 286 -11.92 -1.28 -16.21
C GLN A 286 -11.44 -2.24 -17.31
N SER A 287 -10.54 -3.17 -17.01
CA SER A 287 -10.03 -4.13 -18.01
C SER A 287 -11.04 -5.23 -18.33
N SER A 288 -10.98 -5.73 -19.56
CA SER A 288 -11.75 -6.87 -20.04
C SER A 288 -11.52 -8.17 -19.25
N THR A 289 -10.36 -8.35 -18.60
CA THR A 289 -10.00 -9.59 -17.90
C THR A 289 -10.70 -9.75 -16.55
N SER A 290 -10.75 -8.71 -15.71
CA SER A 290 -11.47 -8.78 -14.42
C SER A 290 -12.99 -8.90 -14.64
N LEU A 291 -13.51 -8.23 -15.67
CA LEU A 291 -14.89 -8.41 -16.14
C LEU A 291 -15.17 -9.86 -16.57
N ALA A 292 -14.23 -10.51 -17.27
CA ALA A 292 -14.37 -11.90 -17.68
C ALA A 292 -14.45 -12.85 -16.48
N TYR A 293 -13.55 -12.75 -15.49
CA TYR A 293 -13.59 -13.60 -14.30
C TYR A 293 -14.88 -13.44 -13.49
N ASN A 294 -15.34 -12.21 -13.30
CA ASN A 294 -16.63 -11.96 -12.64
C ASN A 294 -17.81 -12.57 -13.41
N LYS A 295 -17.75 -12.56 -14.74
CA LYS A 295 -18.77 -13.18 -15.59
C LYS A 295 -18.77 -14.71 -15.44
N ILE A 296 -17.59 -15.33 -15.31
CA ILE A 296 -17.45 -16.77 -15.03
C ILE A 296 -18.06 -17.11 -13.66
N ASP A 297 -17.74 -16.35 -12.61
CA ASP A 297 -18.33 -16.56 -11.28
C ASP A 297 -19.87 -16.47 -11.33
N GLN A 298 -20.42 -15.50 -12.06
CA GLN A 298 -21.88 -15.38 -12.27
C GLN A 298 -22.46 -16.60 -13.02
N LEU A 299 -21.78 -17.12 -14.03
CA LEU A 299 -22.21 -18.32 -14.76
C LEU A 299 -22.21 -19.56 -13.85
N ILE A 300 -21.18 -19.72 -13.01
CA ILE A 300 -21.10 -20.80 -12.03
C ILE A 300 -22.27 -20.68 -11.03
N GLU A 301 -22.53 -19.48 -10.51
CA GLU A 301 -23.66 -19.22 -9.62
C GLU A 301 -25.00 -19.60 -10.27
N ASN A 302 -25.23 -19.17 -11.52
CA ASN A 302 -26.45 -19.44 -12.26
C ASN A 302 -26.62 -20.93 -12.62
N SER A 303 -25.53 -21.68 -12.80
CA SER A 303 -25.57 -23.11 -13.12
C SER A 303 -26.00 -24.01 -11.95
N THR A 304 -26.05 -23.46 -10.73
CA THR A 304 -26.29 -24.21 -9.48
C THR A 304 -27.68 -24.00 -8.87
N SER A 305 -28.64 -23.50 -9.66
CA SER A 305 -30.02 -23.12 -9.31
C SER A 305 -30.67 -23.80 -8.09
N SER A 306 -30.69 -23.09 -6.95
CA SER A 306 -31.85 -23.01 -6.05
C SER A 306 -31.73 -21.78 -5.13
N SER A 307 -32.51 -20.74 -5.43
CA SER A 307 -32.89 -19.57 -4.59
C SER A 307 -31.83 -18.73 -3.85
N SER A 308 -30.54 -19.06 -3.85
CA SER A 308 -29.49 -18.16 -3.36
C SER A 308 -28.09 -18.48 -3.92
N PRO A 309 -27.28 -17.47 -4.28
CA PRO A 309 -25.94 -17.70 -4.85
C PRO A 309 -25.07 -18.49 -3.86
N ASN A 310 -24.53 -19.63 -4.29
CA ASN A 310 -23.71 -20.53 -3.47
C ASN A 310 -22.24 -20.11 -3.48
N LYS A 311 -21.95 -18.89 -3.01
CA LYS A 311 -20.57 -18.40 -2.89
C LYS A 311 -19.80 -19.22 -1.87
N PRO A 312 -18.56 -19.67 -2.15
CA PRO A 312 -17.78 -20.49 -1.22
C PRO A 312 -17.48 -19.70 0.06
N LEU A 313 -17.33 -20.42 1.17
CA LEU A 313 -16.85 -19.87 2.43
C LEU A 313 -15.45 -19.30 2.20
N ILE A 314 -15.17 -18.10 2.67
CA ILE A 314 -13.82 -17.55 2.54
C ILE A 314 -13.32 -17.12 3.90
N SER A 315 -12.16 -17.64 4.31
CA SER A 315 -11.44 -17.13 5.47
C SER A 315 -10.78 -15.80 5.11
N THR A 316 -11.07 -14.75 5.86
CA THR A 316 -10.49 -13.41 5.68
C THR A 316 -9.36 -13.14 6.66
N GLY A 317 -8.90 -14.15 7.40
CA GLY A 317 -7.94 -14.03 8.50
C GLY A 317 -8.60 -13.55 9.81
N LEU A 318 -9.48 -12.56 9.75
CA LEU A 318 -10.25 -12.05 10.91
C LEU A 318 -11.61 -12.73 11.10
N GLY A 319 -12.07 -13.52 10.14
CA GLY A 319 -13.35 -14.21 10.21
C GLY A 319 -13.70 -14.94 8.92
N PHE A 320 -15.00 -15.16 8.72
CA PHE A 320 -15.53 -15.88 7.56
C PHE A 320 -16.47 -14.98 6.74
N LYS A 321 -16.26 -14.95 5.43
CA LYS A 321 -17.15 -14.33 4.44
C LYS A 321 -17.97 -15.41 3.74
N ASN A 322 -19.22 -15.10 3.37
CA ASN A 322 -20.16 -16.03 2.71
C ASN A 322 -20.51 -17.29 3.53
N PHE A 323 -20.44 -17.20 4.85
CA PHE A 323 -20.83 -18.31 5.73
C PHE A 323 -22.34 -18.57 5.65
N LYS A 324 -22.73 -19.84 5.51
CA LYS A 324 -24.14 -20.27 5.53
C LYS A 324 -24.32 -21.41 6.54
N PHE A 325 -25.21 -21.21 7.52
CA PHE A 325 -25.55 -22.24 8.51
C PHE A 325 -26.12 -23.52 7.88
N THR A 326 -26.78 -23.42 6.73
CA THR A 326 -27.36 -24.59 6.04
C THR A 326 -26.32 -25.42 5.29
N ARG A 327 -25.08 -24.92 5.13
CA ARG A 327 -24.03 -25.60 4.36
C ARG A 327 -23.15 -26.42 5.30
N VAL A 328 -23.21 -27.74 5.15
CA VAL A 328 -22.47 -28.71 5.99
C VAL A 328 -20.96 -28.45 5.99
N THR A 329 -20.37 -28.08 4.85
CA THR A 329 -18.93 -27.78 4.75
C THR A 329 -18.51 -26.58 5.60
N ASP A 330 -19.41 -25.61 5.79
CA ASP A 330 -19.15 -24.41 6.60
C ASP A 330 -19.21 -24.73 8.07
N LEU A 331 -20.28 -25.42 8.48
CA LEU A 331 -20.43 -25.90 9.85
C LEU A 331 -19.25 -26.79 10.22
N PHE A 332 -18.83 -27.70 9.34
CA PHE A 332 -17.67 -28.55 9.58
C PHE A 332 -16.39 -27.73 9.79
N THR A 333 -16.09 -26.77 8.91
CA THR A 333 -14.92 -25.90 9.04
C THR A 333 -14.95 -25.11 10.34
N LEU A 334 -16.12 -24.56 10.70
CA LEU A 334 -16.32 -23.80 11.93
C LEU A 334 -16.17 -24.69 13.18
N THR A 335 -16.73 -25.90 13.17
CA THR A 335 -16.63 -26.85 14.28
C THR A 335 -15.19 -27.28 14.52
N VAL A 336 -14.41 -27.57 13.47
CA VAL A 336 -12.99 -27.90 13.63
C VAL A 336 -12.20 -26.69 14.12
N PHE A 337 -12.47 -25.50 13.58
CA PHE A 337 -11.88 -24.24 14.05
C PHE A 337 -12.11 -24.06 15.56
N ILE A 338 -13.36 -24.13 16.02
CA ILE A 338 -13.72 -24.00 17.45
C ILE A 338 -13.07 -25.11 18.28
N SER A 339 -13.05 -26.35 17.78
CA SER A 339 -12.42 -27.48 18.47
C SER A 339 -10.93 -27.25 18.75
N ILE A 340 -10.21 -26.58 17.85
CA ILE A 340 -8.79 -26.23 18.06
C ILE A 340 -8.63 -25.25 19.22
N PHE A 341 -9.47 -24.22 19.30
CA PHE A 341 -9.46 -23.27 20.42
C PHE A 341 -9.81 -23.95 21.75
N VAL A 342 -10.86 -24.77 21.76
CA VAL A 342 -11.28 -25.55 22.93
C VAL A 342 -10.15 -26.47 23.39
N TRP A 343 -9.49 -27.16 22.45
CA TRP A 343 -8.33 -28.00 22.77
C TRP A 343 -7.16 -27.19 23.34
N TYR A 344 -6.80 -26.07 22.71
CA TYR A 344 -5.71 -25.21 23.16
C TYR A 344 -5.92 -24.71 24.60
N PHE A 345 -7.09 -24.18 24.92
CA PHE A 345 -7.35 -23.60 26.25
C PHE A 345 -7.56 -24.65 27.35
N ASN A 346 -8.19 -25.80 27.04
CA ASN A 346 -8.42 -26.83 28.07
C ASN A 346 -7.18 -27.66 28.38
N PHE A 347 -6.35 -27.97 27.37
CA PHE A 347 -5.19 -28.85 27.55
C PHE A 347 -3.87 -28.10 27.68
N ASN A 348 -3.83 -26.80 27.37
CA ASN A 348 -2.65 -25.94 27.43
C ASN A 348 -1.37 -26.63 26.92
N PRO A 349 -1.37 -27.13 25.67
CA PRO A 349 -0.28 -27.94 25.14
C PRO A 349 1.06 -27.18 25.18
N SER A 350 2.15 -27.92 25.34
CA SER A 350 3.50 -27.35 25.27
C SER A 350 3.75 -26.76 23.88
N LEU A 351 4.65 -25.77 23.81
CA LEU A 351 5.03 -25.12 22.56
C LEU A 351 5.58 -26.14 21.54
N GLU A 352 6.34 -27.14 21.99
CA GLU A 352 6.87 -28.20 21.15
C GLU A 352 5.76 -29.05 20.51
N THR A 353 4.78 -29.48 21.32
CA THR A 353 3.62 -30.24 20.84
C THR A 353 2.82 -29.42 19.83
N LEU A 354 2.55 -28.14 20.13
CA LEU A 354 1.86 -27.25 19.20
C LEU A 354 2.63 -27.07 17.89
N THR A 355 3.94 -26.88 17.97
CA THR A 355 4.80 -26.70 16.79
C THR A 355 4.78 -27.96 15.93
N PHE A 356 4.95 -29.13 16.54
CA PHE A 356 4.94 -30.42 15.85
C PHE A 356 3.58 -30.71 15.20
N THR A 357 2.48 -30.52 15.93
CA THR A 357 1.13 -30.69 15.39
C THR A 357 0.89 -29.73 14.22
N THR A 358 1.27 -28.46 14.36
CA THR A 358 1.10 -27.45 13.30
C THR A 358 1.91 -27.81 12.05
N PHE A 359 3.17 -28.25 12.23
CA PHE A 359 4.03 -28.69 11.16
C PHE A 359 3.40 -29.86 10.39
N MET A 360 2.99 -30.92 11.11
CA MET A 360 2.43 -32.12 10.50
C MET A 360 1.12 -31.86 9.78
N VAL A 361 0.23 -31.06 10.36
CA VAL A 361 -1.04 -30.67 9.74
C VAL A 361 -0.79 -29.82 8.49
N LYS A 362 0.06 -28.79 8.57
CA LYS A 362 0.37 -27.94 7.41
C LYS A 362 0.99 -28.73 6.28
N PHE A 363 2.00 -29.55 6.58
CA PHE A 363 2.68 -30.38 5.60
C PHE A 363 1.69 -31.33 4.92
N SER A 364 0.95 -32.13 5.70
CA SER A 364 0.03 -33.14 5.17
C SER A 364 -1.08 -32.53 4.31
N LEU A 365 -1.76 -31.48 4.80
CA LEU A 365 -2.85 -30.85 4.06
C LEU A 365 -2.36 -30.15 2.79
N SER A 366 -1.19 -29.49 2.85
CA SER A 366 -0.62 -28.84 1.67
C SER A 366 -0.16 -29.85 0.63
N SER A 367 0.42 -30.98 1.05
CA SER A 367 0.77 -32.09 0.15
C SER A 367 -0.47 -32.70 -0.53
N ILE A 368 -1.59 -32.82 0.18
CA ILE A 368 -2.86 -33.27 -0.41
C ILE A 368 -3.34 -32.26 -1.47
N CYS A 369 -3.37 -30.97 -1.14
CA CYS A 369 -3.74 -29.92 -2.10
C CYS A 369 -2.84 -29.94 -3.35
N ALA A 370 -1.53 -30.04 -3.14
CA ALA A 370 -0.54 -30.12 -4.21
C ALA A 370 -0.77 -31.35 -5.11
N LEU A 371 -1.02 -32.52 -4.53
CA LEU A 371 -1.29 -33.75 -5.27
C LEU A 371 -2.59 -33.66 -6.08
N ILE A 372 -3.66 -33.08 -5.49
CA ILE A 372 -4.93 -32.87 -6.19
C ILE A 372 -4.71 -31.98 -7.42
N LEU A 373 -4.08 -30.82 -7.25
CA LEU A 373 -3.83 -29.89 -8.36
C LEU A 373 -2.92 -30.48 -9.44
N TYR A 374 -1.84 -31.16 -9.03
CA TYR A 374 -0.92 -31.81 -9.96
C TYR A 374 -1.64 -32.87 -10.81
N LYS A 375 -2.34 -33.81 -10.16
CA LYS A 375 -3.09 -34.87 -10.87
C LYS A 375 -4.29 -34.32 -11.66
N GLN A 376 -4.89 -33.23 -11.20
CA GLN A 376 -5.95 -32.56 -11.93
C GLN A 376 -5.40 -31.94 -13.23
N SER A 377 -4.23 -31.30 -13.18
CA SER A 377 -3.59 -30.70 -14.34
C SER A 377 -3.14 -31.73 -15.38
N THR A 378 -2.62 -32.89 -14.94
CA THR A 378 -2.11 -33.94 -15.85
C THR A 378 -3.21 -34.86 -16.38
N GLU A 379 -4.07 -35.37 -15.49
CA GLU A 379 -4.98 -36.49 -15.75
C GLU A 379 -6.46 -36.13 -15.58
N LYS A 380 -6.79 -34.90 -15.15
CA LYS A 380 -8.16 -34.51 -14.72
C LYS A 380 -8.72 -35.44 -13.64
N TRP A 381 -7.83 -36.00 -12.81
CA TRP A 381 -8.16 -37.07 -11.86
C TRP A 381 -9.28 -36.68 -10.90
N PHE A 382 -9.23 -35.47 -10.32
CA PHE A 382 -10.21 -35.07 -9.31
C PHE A 382 -11.60 -34.90 -9.93
N THR A 383 -11.70 -34.27 -11.11
CA THR A 383 -12.96 -34.20 -11.87
C THR A 383 -13.49 -35.59 -12.22
N SER A 384 -12.59 -36.54 -12.52
CA SER A 384 -12.97 -37.89 -12.94
C SER A 384 -13.75 -38.67 -11.87
N ILE A 385 -13.47 -38.43 -10.59
CA ILE A 385 -14.16 -39.05 -9.45
C ILE A 385 -15.66 -38.69 -9.46
N PHE A 386 -16.00 -37.49 -9.94
CA PHE A 386 -17.37 -36.98 -9.94
C PHE A 386 -18.16 -37.37 -11.20
N HIS A 387 -17.54 -38.00 -12.20
CA HIS A 387 -18.25 -38.49 -13.39
C HIS A 387 -19.36 -39.50 -13.04
N TRP A 388 -19.12 -40.39 -12.07
CA TRP A 388 -20.14 -41.34 -11.59
C TRP A 388 -21.36 -40.63 -10.97
N ARG A 389 -21.17 -39.47 -10.33
CA ARG A 389 -22.23 -38.71 -9.66
C ARG A 389 -23.10 -37.90 -10.62
N HIS A 390 -22.61 -37.61 -11.83
CA HIS A 390 -23.34 -36.90 -12.87
C HIS A 390 -24.58 -37.66 -13.36
N LEU A 391 -24.57 -39.00 -13.30
CA LEU A 391 -25.72 -39.84 -13.67
C LEU A 391 -27.01 -39.50 -12.91
N ASN A 392 -26.90 -38.87 -11.72
CA ASN A 392 -28.04 -38.53 -10.86
C ASN A 392 -28.25 -37.01 -10.68
N SER A 393 -27.46 -36.15 -11.33
CA SER A 393 -27.44 -34.70 -11.08
C SER A 393 -27.34 -33.90 -12.38
N LYS A 394 -28.15 -32.85 -12.52
CA LYS A 394 -28.10 -31.89 -13.66
C LYS A 394 -26.85 -30.99 -13.66
N ILE A 395 -26.00 -31.06 -12.63
CA ILE A 395 -24.80 -30.23 -12.49
C ILE A 395 -23.61 -30.88 -13.22
N PRO A 396 -22.81 -30.12 -14.00
CA PRO A 396 -21.59 -30.64 -14.63
C PRO A 396 -20.57 -31.18 -13.62
N PRO A 397 -19.93 -32.33 -13.87
CA PRO A 397 -18.94 -32.92 -12.97
C PRO A 397 -17.78 -31.97 -12.62
N ALA A 398 -17.35 -31.15 -13.58
CA ALA A 398 -16.27 -30.17 -13.39
C ALA A 398 -16.65 -29.06 -12.38
N VAL A 399 -17.91 -28.60 -12.41
CA VAL A 399 -18.43 -27.60 -11.45
C VAL A 399 -18.52 -28.20 -10.06
N LEU A 400 -18.99 -29.44 -9.93
CA LEU A 400 -19.05 -30.14 -8.65
C LEU A 400 -17.65 -30.38 -8.06
N ALA A 401 -16.71 -30.83 -8.89
CA ALA A 401 -15.31 -31.00 -8.51
C ALA A 401 -14.71 -29.67 -8.02
N TYR A 402 -14.94 -28.59 -8.76
CA TYR A 402 -14.47 -27.27 -8.37
C TYR A 402 -15.05 -26.81 -7.02
N GLN A 403 -16.35 -27.02 -6.76
CA GLN A 403 -16.97 -26.69 -5.46
C GLN A 403 -16.36 -27.47 -4.29
N HIS A 404 -16.09 -28.77 -4.46
CA HIS A 404 -15.43 -29.56 -3.44
C HIS A 404 -13.97 -29.13 -3.23
N TRP A 405 -13.27 -28.76 -4.30
CA TRP A 405 -11.94 -28.19 -4.23
C TRP A 405 -11.90 -26.89 -3.43
N GLN A 406 -12.83 -25.96 -3.69
CA GLN A 406 -12.96 -24.71 -2.94
C GLN A 406 -13.09 -24.98 -1.44
N PHE A 407 -13.88 -25.99 -1.04
CA PHE A 407 -13.96 -26.40 0.36
C PHE A 407 -12.62 -26.91 0.91
N ILE A 408 -11.96 -27.86 0.23
CA ILE A 408 -10.70 -28.47 0.68
C ILE A 408 -9.60 -27.41 0.86
N TYR A 409 -9.49 -26.49 -0.10
CA TYR A 409 -8.50 -25.42 -0.08
C TYR A 409 -8.77 -24.42 1.07
N ASN A 410 -10.01 -23.95 1.22
CA ASN A 410 -10.37 -23.05 2.33
C ASN A 410 -10.20 -23.70 3.71
N PHE A 411 -10.59 -24.97 3.84
CA PHE A 411 -10.41 -25.73 5.07
C PHE A 411 -8.93 -25.81 5.42
N THR A 412 -8.08 -26.16 4.46
CA THR A 412 -6.63 -26.23 4.63
C THR A 412 -6.02 -24.90 5.08
N LEU A 413 -6.38 -23.80 4.41
CA LEU A 413 -5.93 -22.46 4.78
C LEU A 413 -6.39 -22.08 6.19
N THR A 414 -7.65 -22.34 6.53
CA THR A 414 -8.23 -21.99 7.83
C THR A 414 -7.52 -22.73 8.95
N ILE A 415 -7.46 -24.06 8.88
CA ILE A 415 -6.90 -24.89 9.95
C ILE A 415 -5.40 -24.61 10.15
N SER A 416 -4.63 -24.52 9.06
CA SER A 416 -3.19 -24.27 9.16
C SER A 416 -2.88 -22.89 9.76
N ASN A 417 -3.60 -21.85 9.34
CA ASN A 417 -3.41 -20.50 9.88
C ASN A 417 -3.90 -20.39 11.33
N THR A 418 -4.98 -21.07 11.71
CA THR A 418 -5.46 -21.11 13.11
C THR A 418 -4.42 -21.77 14.03
N LEU A 419 -3.83 -22.89 13.61
CA LEU A 419 -2.78 -23.56 14.38
C LEU A 419 -1.52 -22.68 14.52
N LEU A 420 -1.09 -22.03 13.44
CA LEU A 420 0.01 -21.06 13.49
C LEU A 420 -0.29 -19.89 14.44
N ALA A 421 -1.52 -19.38 14.43
CA ALA A 421 -1.95 -18.35 15.37
C ALA A 421 -1.88 -18.84 16.83
N MET A 422 -2.23 -20.10 17.12
CA MET A 422 -2.10 -20.66 18.48
C MET A 422 -0.64 -20.80 18.92
N VAL A 423 0.26 -21.24 18.04
CA VAL A 423 1.72 -21.27 18.31
C VAL A 423 2.24 -19.87 18.62
N THR A 424 1.83 -18.89 17.83
CA THR A 424 2.25 -17.49 17.99
C THR A 424 1.70 -16.89 19.27
N LEU A 425 0.43 -17.16 19.60
CA LEU A 425 -0.19 -16.72 20.84
C LEU A 425 0.52 -17.30 22.06
N LYS A 426 0.84 -18.60 22.06
CA LYS A 426 1.58 -19.25 23.15
C LYS A 426 2.95 -18.60 23.36
N SER A 427 3.66 -18.31 22.27
CA SER A 427 4.96 -17.65 22.29
C SER A 427 4.84 -16.22 22.82
N LEU A 428 3.83 -15.48 22.36
CA LEU A 428 3.56 -14.10 22.79
C LEU A 428 3.24 -14.03 24.29
N THR A 429 2.38 -14.93 24.80
CA THR A 429 2.08 -15.02 26.23
C THR A 429 3.35 -15.32 27.05
N SER A 430 4.19 -16.25 26.58
CA SER A 430 5.46 -16.55 27.25
C SER A 430 6.43 -15.35 27.29
N LEU A 431 6.48 -14.55 26.22
CA LEU A 431 7.31 -13.34 26.17
C LEU A 431 6.76 -12.23 27.07
N TYR A 432 5.43 -12.11 27.15
CA TYR A 432 4.76 -11.18 28.04
C TYR A 432 5.01 -11.54 29.52
N ASP A 433 4.77 -12.80 29.90
CA ASP A 433 4.96 -13.27 31.28
C ASP A 433 6.41 -13.15 31.76
N SER A 434 7.37 -13.25 30.84
CA SER A 434 8.81 -13.10 31.12
C SER A 434 9.32 -11.65 31.07
N ASN A 435 8.47 -10.67 30.76
CA ASN A 435 8.85 -9.26 30.54
C ASN A 435 9.96 -9.07 29.49
N THR A 436 10.08 -9.97 28.51
CA THR A 436 11.08 -9.90 27.41
C THR A 436 10.48 -9.40 26.09
N LEU A 437 9.25 -8.89 26.14
CA LEU A 437 8.50 -8.45 24.98
C LEU A 437 9.10 -7.19 24.34
N ASN A 438 9.50 -7.31 23.08
CA ASN A 438 9.92 -6.17 22.27
C ASN A 438 8.71 -5.58 21.53
N TYR A 439 8.21 -4.43 21.99
CA TYR A 439 7.04 -3.77 21.39
C TYR A 439 7.22 -3.42 19.92
N ASN A 440 8.42 -3.00 19.49
CA ASN A 440 8.68 -2.66 18.08
C ASN A 440 8.49 -3.87 17.17
N GLN A 441 9.13 -4.99 17.52
CA GLN A 441 9.03 -6.23 16.75
C GLN A 441 7.59 -6.74 16.74
N THR A 442 6.90 -6.71 17.88
CA THR A 442 5.49 -7.10 17.97
C THR A 442 4.60 -6.27 17.06
N ILE A 443 4.75 -4.94 17.05
CA ILE A 443 3.99 -4.05 16.18
C ILE A 443 4.29 -4.33 14.70
N PHE A 444 5.56 -4.45 14.30
CA PHE A 444 5.93 -4.82 12.92
C PHE A 444 5.40 -6.20 12.52
N GLY A 445 5.37 -7.15 13.45
CA GLY A 445 4.81 -8.47 13.24
C GLY A 445 3.32 -8.44 12.93
N PHE A 446 2.54 -7.67 13.71
CA PHE A 446 1.12 -7.44 13.44
C PHE A 446 0.87 -6.66 12.15
N LEU A 447 1.73 -5.69 11.80
CA LEU A 447 1.67 -5.02 10.50
C LEU A 447 1.90 -5.99 9.35
N GLY A 448 2.82 -6.95 9.48
CA GLY A 448 3.01 -8.03 8.51
C GLY A 448 1.76 -8.88 8.32
N ILE A 449 1.08 -9.22 9.43
CA ILE A 449 -0.19 -9.96 9.41
C ILE A 449 -1.28 -9.17 8.68
N ALA A 450 -1.42 -7.88 9.00
CA ALA A 450 -2.36 -6.99 8.33
C ALA A 450 -2.06 -6.86 6.82
N LEU A 451 -0.77 -6.77 6.46
CA LEU A 451 -0.32 -6.70 5.07
C LEU A 451 -0.69 -7.97 4.28
N GLN A 452 -0.51 -9.15 4.86
CA GLN A 452 -0.94 -10.41 4.23
C GLN A 452 -2.46 -10.47 4.04
N ILE A 453 -3.25 -10.06 5.04
CA ILE A 453 -4.72 -10.03 4.92
C ILE A 453 -5.14 -9.10 3.78
N TRP A 454 -4.55 -7.90 3.71
CA TRP A 454 -4.81 -6.96 2.63
C TRP A 454 -4.37 -7.49 1.27
N SER A 455 -3.17 -8.07 1.17
CA SER A 455 -2.67 -8.66 -0.07
C SER A 455 -3.62 -9.75 -0.59
N ASN A 456 -4.12 -10.60 0.30
CA ASN A 456 -5.07 -11.65 -0.06
C ASN A 456 -6.42 -11.09 -0.53
N SER A 457 -6.88 -9.96 0.01
CA SER A 457 -8.08 -9.29 -0.53
C SER A 457 -7.85 -8.73 -1.93
N GLU A 458 -6.72 -8.07 -2.18
CA GLU A 458 -6.41 -7.49 -3.50
C GLU A 458 -6.27 -8.58 -4.58
N ILE A 459 -5.63 -9.70 -4.26
CA ILE A 459 -5.51 -10.85 -5.17
C ILE A 459 -6.90 -11.34 -5.58
N ARG A 460 -7.82 -11.49 -4.61
CA ARG A 460 -9.18 -11.96 -4.86
C ARG A 460 -10.01 -10.95 -5.63
N ASP A 461 -9.81 -9.66 -5.43
CA ASP A 461 -10.55 -8.62 -6.18
C ASP A 461 -10.15 -8.62 -7.67
N VAL A 462 -8.91 -9.00 -7.99
CA VAL A 462 -8.44 -9.13 -9.38
C VAL A 462 -8.86 -10.47 -10.01
N LEU A 463 -8.72 -11.58 -9.29
CA LEU A 463 -8.96 -12.93 -9.81
C LEU A 463 -10.40 -13.43 -9.66
N ALA A 464 -11.23 -12.70 -8.93
CA ALA A 464 -12.52 -13.17 -8.42
C ALA A 464 -12.38 -14.48 -7.61
N ASN A 465 -13.49 -15.15 -7.27
CA ASN A 465 -13.39 -16.45 -6.60
C ASN A 465 -12.85 -17.51 -7.56
N PHE A 466 -13.23 -17.42 -8.84
CA PHE A 466 -12.75 -18.29 -9.90
C PHE A 466 -11.22 -18.48 -9.88
N GLY A 467 -10.45 -17.41 -10.06
CA GLY A 467 -8.99 -17.53 -10.12
C GLY A 467 -8.36 -17.73 -8.73
N TYR A 468 -8.93 -17.16 -7.66
CA TYR A 468 -8.41 -17.33 -6.30
C TYR A 468 -8.38 -18.81 -5.84
N PHE A 469 -9.34 -19.61 -6.31
CA PHE A 469 -9.40 -21.05 -6.02
C PHE A 469 -8.85 -21.93 -7.16
N TYR A 470 -7.98 -21.41 -8.04
CA TYR A 470 -7.40 -22.21 -9.14
C TYR A 470 -8.48 -22.84 -10.06
N GLY A 471 -9.53 -22.08 -10.40
CA GLY A 471 -10.65 -22.58 -11.19
C GLY A 471 -10.29 -23.00 -12.61
N ASP A 472 -9.19 -22.48 -13.15
CA ASP A 472 -8.57 -22.87 -14.43
C ASP A 472 -8.11 -24.33 -14.44
N PHE A 473 -7.81 -24.94 -13.29
CA PHE A 473 -7.52 -26.38 -13.19
C PHE A 473 -8.75 -27.26 -13.45
N PHE A 474 -9.96 -26.74 -13.24
CA PHE A 474 -11.19 -27.54 -13.25
C PHE A 474 -12.11 -27.20 -14.43
N LEU A 475 -12.30 -25.90 -14.72
CA LEU A 475 -13.31 -25.41 -15.65
C LEU A 475 -12.68 -24.91 -16.96
N LEU A 476 -12.05 -25.82 -17.71
CA LEU A 476 -11.41 -25.51 -18.99
C LEU A 476 -12.40 -25.26 -20.13
N ASP A 477 -13.65 -25.71 -19.99
CA ASP A 477 -14.68 -25.60 -21.04
C ASP A 477 -15.38 -24.23 -21.06
N VAL A 478 -15.07 -23.36 -20.09
CA VAL A 478 -15.54 -21.97 -20.04
C VAL A 478 -14.59 -21.10 -20.85
N GLU A 479 -15.10 -20.06 -21.54
CA GLU A 479 -14.24 -19.09 -22.25
C GLU A 479 -13.31 -18.37 -21.25
N LEU A 480 -12.12 -18.92 -21.06
CA LEU A 480 -11.07 -18.32 -20.25
C LEU A 480 -10.56 -17.04 -20.92
N PRO A 481 -10.16 -16.03 -20.15
CA PRO A 481 -9.54 -14.84 -20.72
C PRO A 481 -8.26 -15.24 -21.47
N LYS A 482 -8.08 -14.67 -22.67
CA LYS A 482 -6.93 -14.96 -23.54
C LYS A 482 -5.56 -14.56 -22.97
N LYS A 483 -5.54 -13.77 -21.90
CA LYS A 483 -4.33 -13.27 -21.22
C LYS A 483 -4.58 -13.19 -19.71
N LEU A 484 -3.53 -13.37 -18.93
CA LEU A 484 -3.52 -13.14 -17.48
C LEU A 484 -3.86 -11.67 -17.15
N SER A 485 -4.35 -11.44 -15.94
CA SER A 485 -4.71 -10.09 -15.48
C SER A 485 -3.44 -9.31 -15.10
N TYR A 486 -3.28 -8.11 -15.66
CA TYR A 486 -2.17 -7.19 -15.38
C TYR A 486 -2.63 -5.97 -14.56
N GLN A 487 -3.67 -6.13 -13.75
CA GLN A 487 -4.27 -5.07 -12.94
C GLN A 487 -4.14 -5.34 -11.43
N GLY A 488 -4.39 -4.30 -10.63
CA GLY A 488 -4.26 -4.36 -9.18
C GLY A 488 -2.84 -4.78 -8.78
N ILE A 489 -2.75 -5.70 -7.84
CA ILE A 489 -1.48 -6.21 -7.31
C ILE A 489 -0.61 -6.92 -8.37
N TYR A 490 -1.22 -7.53 -9.40
CA TYR A 490 -0.52 -8.27 -10.45
C TYR A 490 0.21 -7.39 -11.47
N ARG A 491 -0.09 -6.08 -11.49
CA ARG A 491 0.72 -5.09 -12.22
C ARG A 491 2.14 -4.98 -11.67
N TYR A 492 2.28 -5.14 -10.35
CA TYR A 492 3.52 -4.88 -9.62
C TYR A 492 4.30 -6.17 -9.31
N LEU A 493 3.59 -7.28 -9.07
CA LEU A 493 4.16 -8.56 -8.69
C LEU A 493 3.60 -9.70 -9.54
N ASN A 494 4.50 -10.54 -10.05
CA ASN A 494 4.13 -11.74 -10.82
C ASN A 494 3.43 -12.80 -9.94
N ASN A 495 3.93 -13.00 -8.72
CA ASN A 495 3.39 -13.97 -7.75
C ASN A 495 3.20 -13.29 -6.40
N PRO A 496 2.16 -12.45 -6.23
CA PRO A 496 1.94 -11.69 -5.00
C PRO A 496 1.73 -12.58 -3.77
N GLN A 497 1.14 -13.78 -3.96
CA GLN A 497 0.95 -14.79 -2.92
C GLN A 497 2.28 -15.28 -2.33
N ALA A 498 3.29 -15.49 -3.17
CA ALA A 498 4.60 -15.98 -2.77
C ALA A 498 5.48 -14.95 -2.05
N ILE A 499 5.10 -13.67 -2.04
CA ILE A 499 5.86 -12.59 -1.39
C ILE A 499 4.99 -11.93 -0.31
N LEU A 500 3.98 -11.16 -0.72
CA LEU A 500 3.12 -10.42 0.20
C LEU A 500 2.12 -11.33 0.90
N GLY A 501 1.71 -12.43 0.27
CA GLY A 501 0.90 -13.47 0.90
C GLY A 501 1.62 -14.24 2.02
N LEU A 502 2.95 -14.12 2.15
CA LEU A 502 3.74 -14.70 3.25
C LEU A 502 4.15 -13.67 4.31
N ALA A 503 3.85 -12.39 4.11
CA ALA A 503 4.29 -11.30 4.99
C ALA A 503 3.79 -11.48 6.44
N GLY A 504 2.58 -12.00 6.62
CA GLY A 504 2.00 -12.24 7.94
C GLY A 504 2.54 -13.48 8.62
N ILE A 505 2.87 -14.52 7.84
CA ILE A 505 3.56 -15.71 8.33
C ILE A 505 4.92 -15.32 8.94
N TRP A 506 5.72 -14.54 8.20
CA TRP A 506 6.97 -13.98 8.72
C TRP A 506 6.72 -12.92 9.80
N GLY A 507 5.59 -12.21 9.77
CA GLY A 507 5.12 -11.36 10.85
C GLY A 507 5.00 -12.11 12.18
N THR A 508 4.55 -13.38 12.16
CA THR A 508 4.51 -14.20 13.39
C THR A 508 5.89 -14.47 14.01
N VAL A 509 6.95 -14.51 13.18
CA VAL A 509 8.34 -14.63 13.64
C VAL A 509 8.76 -13.37 14.41
N LEU A 510 8.32 -12.20 13.94
CA LEU A 510 8.59 -10.93 14.64
C LEU A 510 7.79 -10.83 15.96
N VAL A 511 6.51 -11.21 15.95
CA VAL A 511 5.68 -11.24 17.18
C VAL A 511 6.26 -12.17 18.24
N SER A 512 6.88 -13.27 17.82
CA SER A 512 7.51 -14.26 18.71
C SER A 512 8.98 -13.97 18.99
N ASN A 513 9.50 -12.77 18.70
CA ASN A 513 10.90 -12.39 18.90
C ASN A 513 11.89 -13.45 18.36
N PHE A 514 11.69 -13.87 17.11
CA PHE A 514 12.54 -14.82 16.40
C PHE A 514 12.68 -16.20 17.08
N GLN A 515 11.64 -16.63 17.80
CA GLN A 515 11.65 -17.96 18.40
C GLN A 515 11.70 -19.07 17.33
N TYR A 516 12.49 -20.12 17.61
CA TYR A 516 12.76 -21.21 16.66
C TYR A 516 11.48 -21.86 16.10
N SER A 517 10.47 -22.09 16.93
CA SER A 517 9.17 -22.65 16.50
C SER A 517 8.53 -21.88 15.35
N ASN A 518 8.48 -20.55 15.45
CA ASN A 518 7.88 -19.72 14.42
C ASN A 518 8.76 -19.61 13.17
N ILE A 519 10.08 -19.58 13.31
CA ILE A 519 11.02 -19.61 12.17
C ILE A 519 10.84 -20.90 11.36
N LEU A 520 10.77 -22.04 12.05
CA LEU A 520 10.58 -23.35 11.42
C LEU A 520 9.27 -23.39 10.62
N LEU A 521 8.17 -22.96 11.24
CA LEU A 521 6.86 -22.93 10.58
C LEU A 521 6.83 -21.91 9.42
N ALA A 522 7.37 -20.71 9.59
CA ALA A 522 7.42 -19.72 8.50
C ALA A 522 8.23 -20.22 7.30
N SER A 523 9.34 -20.92 7.56
CA SER A 523 10.15 -21.57 6.53
C SER A 523 9.36 -22.67 5.82
N LEU A 524 8.60 -23.50 6.56
CA LEU A 524 7.72 -24.52 5.99
C LEU A 524 6.68 -23.91 5.03
N TRP A 525 5.98 -22.85 5.45
CA TRP A 525 5.02 -22.13 4.60
C TRP A 525 5.69 -21.61 3.32
N THR A 526 6.86 -20.99 3.47
CA THR A 526 7.61 -20.43 2.34
C THR A 526 8.04 -21.51 1.34
N ILE A 527 8.58 -22.64 1.82
CA ILE A 527 9.02 -23.75 0.97
C ILE A 527 7.83 -24.37 0.24
N ILE A 528 6.72 -24.62 0.94
CA ILE A 528 5.50 -25.18 0.34
C ILE A 528 4.98 -24.26 -0.78
N GLU A 529 4.97 -22.95 -0.54
CA GLU A 529 4.49 -21.96 -1.52
C GLU A 529 5.39 -21.93 -2.76
N ILE A 530 6.72 -21.91 -2.57
CA ILE A 530 7.70 -21.96 -3.67
C ILE A 530 7.51 -23.25 -4.50
N ILE A 531 7.30 -24.39 -3.84
CA ILE A 531 7.07 -25.67 -4.51
C ILE A 531 5.76 -25.62 -5.32
N ALA A 532 4.67 -25.14 -4.71
CA ALA A 532 3.37 -25.05 -5.39
C ALA A 532 3.44 -24.15 -6.63
N VAL A 533 4.02 -22.94 -6.50
CA VAL A 533 4.16 -22.01 -7.62
C VAL A 533 5.04 -22.59 -8.73
N LYS A 534 6.23 -23.12 -8.37
CA LYS A 534 7.23 -23.55 -9.36
C LYS A 534 6.84 -24.84 -10.08
N PHE A 535 6.27 -25.81 -9.37
CA PHE A 535 6.04 -27.16 -9.90
C PHE A 535 4.58 -27.47 -10.26
N ILE A 536 3.61 -26.66 -9.82
CA ILE A 536 2.19 -26.90 -10.08
C ILE A 536 1.59 -25.75 -10.87
N GLU A 537 1.66 -24.52 -10.36
CA GLU A 537 1.00 -23.36 -10.96
C GLU A 537 1.66 -22.97 -12.29
N LYS A 538 2.97 -22.68 -12.31
CA LYS A 538 3.68 -22.27 -13.53
C LYS A 538 3.52 -23.27 -14.69
N PRO A 539 3.75 -24.58 -14.50
CA PRO A 539 3.55 -25.55 -15.57
C PRO A 539 2.11 -25.62 -16.08
N HIS A 540 1.12 -25.47 -15.19
CA HIS A 540 -0.29 -25.45 -15.58
C HIS A 540 -0.65 -24.19 -16.39
N VAL A 541 -0.21 -23.02 -15.92
CA VAL A 541 -0.46 -21.75 -16.60
C VAL A 541 0.13 -21.75 -18.01
N HIS A 542 1.37 -22.25 -18.20
CA HIS A 542 1.95 -22.39 -19.53
C HIS A 542 1.11 -23.33 -20.43
N LYS A 543 0.59 -24.43 -19.88
CA LYS A 543 -0.24 -25.39 -20.60
C LYS A 543 -1.59 -24.82 -21.04
N VAL A 544 -2.24 -24.01 -20.18
CA VAL A 544 -3.60 -23.48 -20.44
C VAL A 544 -3.58 -22.21 -21.27
N TYR A 545 -2.67 -21.28 -20.97
CA TYR A 545 -2.67 -19.95 -21.57
C TYR A 545 -1.71 -19.81 -22.76
N ASN A 546 -0.86 -20.82 -23.04
CA ASN A 546 0.17 -20.78 -24.10
C ASN A 546 1.02 -19.49 -24.05
N ASP A 547 1.19 -18.92 -22.85
CA ASP A 547 1.93 -17.68 -22.70
C ASP A 547 3.42 -17.99 -22.82
N SER A 548 4.00 -17.57 -23.95
CA SER A 548 5.40 -17.79 -24.34
C SER A 548 6.30 -16.61 -23.97
N LYS A 549 5.73 -15.55 -23.40
CA LYS A 549 6.48 -14.40 -22.91
C LYS A 549 6.16 -14.23 -21.44
N ASP A 550 7.13 -14.58 -20.59
CA ASP A 550 7.07 -14.23 -19.17
C ASP A 550 6.82 -12.72 -19.06
N HIS A 551 5.63 -12.35 -18.59
CA HIS A 551 5.37 -10.97 -18.26
C HIS A 551 6.34 -10.56 -17.15
N VAL A 552 7.08 -9.48 -17.38
CA VAL A 552 7.98 -8.93 -16.40
C VAL A 552 7.18 -7.93 -15.56
N ALA A 553 6.83 -8.33 -14.33
CA ALA A 553 6.13 -7.46 -13.40
C ALA A 553 6.94 -6.18 -13.11
N GLY A 554 6.26 -5.12 -12.67
CA GLY A 554 6.92 -3.82 -12.56
C GLY A 554 8.07 -3.75 -11.53
N VAL A 555 8.06 -4.55 -10.47
CA VAL A 555 9.24 -4.71 -9.59
C VAL A 555 10.43 -5.30 -10.36
N GLU A 556 10.18 -6.37 -11.11
CA GLU A 556 11.20 -7.08 -11.87
C GLU A 556 11.76 -6.19 -13.00
N SER A 557 10.89 -5.42 -13.68
CA SER A 557 11.32 -4.48 -14.72
C SER A 557 12.20 -3.36 -14.14
N THR A 558 11.89 -2.90 -12.92
CA THR A 558 12.69 -1.90 -12.22
C THR A 558 14.07 -2.45 -11.86
N ILE A 559 14.13 -3.68 -11.33
CA ILE A 559 15.40 -4.35 -11.01
C ILE A 559 16.23 -4.58 -12.28
N MET A 560 15.62 -5.10 -13.35
CA MET A 560 16.29 -5.32 -14.64
C MET A 560 16.74 -4.01 -15.29
N SER A 561 16.05 -2.90 -15.05
CA SER A 561 16.44 -1.59 -15.56
C SER A 561 17.57 -0.92 -14.77
N SER A 562 17.88 -1.42 -13.58
CA SER A 562 18.94 -0.87 -12.73
C SER A 562 20.33 -1.07 -13.36
N LYS A 563 21.20 -0.04 -13.27
CA LYS A 563 22.55 -0.06 -13.83
C LYS A 563 23.41 -1.28 -13.40
N PRO A 564 23.40 -1.74 -12.15
CA PRO A 564 24.21 -2.89 -11.74
C PRO A 564 23.78 -4.18 -12.45
N VAL A 565 22.48 -4.40 -12.58
CA VAL A 565 21.92 -5.60 -13.24
C VAL A 565 22.13 -5.53 -14.74
N ARG A 566 21.96 -4.37 -15.36
CA ARG A 566 22.31 -4.16 -16.79
C ARG A 566 23.78 -4.38 -17.08
N TRP A 567 24.65 -3.94 -16.17
CA TRP A 567 26.10 -4.17 -16.29
C TRP A 567 26.45 -5.65 -16.19
N ILE A 568 25.84 -6.39 -15.24
CA ILE A 568 25.99 -7.85 -15.13
C ILE A 568 25.44 -8.56 -16.37
N GLN A 569 24.28 -8.16 -16.88
CA GLN A 569 23.69 -8.73 -18.10
C GLN A 569 24.56 -8.45 -19.34
N GLY A 570 25.14 -7.26 -19.45
CA GLY A 570 26.07 -6.90 -20.53
C GLY A 570 27.46 -7.54 -20.43
N LEU A 571 27.78 -8.20 -19.31
CA LEU A 571 28.96 -9.06 -19.18
C LEU A 571 28.68 -10.53 -19.52
N ILE A 572 27.41 -10.92 -19.58
CA ILE A 572 26.95 -12.30 -19.83
C ILE A 572 26.48 -12.48 -21.29
N GLN A 573 26.21 -11.40 -22.01
CA GLN A 573 26.06 -11.35 -23.48
C GLN A 573 27.42 -11.11 -24.14
#